data_AF-A0A9Q1F4Y8-F1
#
_entry.id   AF-A0A9Q1F4Y8-F1
#
_cell.length_a   1.000
_cell.length_b   1.000
_cell.length_c   1.000
_cell.angle_alpha   90.00
_cell.angle_beta   90.00
_cell.angle_gamma   90.00
#
_symmetry.space_group_name_H-M   'P 1'
#
loop_
_entity.id
_entity.type
_entity.pdbx_description
1 polymer ?
#
loop_
_entity_poly.entity_id
_entity_poly.type
_entity_poly.pdbx_seq_one_letter_code
_entity_poly.pdbx_strand_id
1 'polypeptide(L)'
;MNLCWNEIKRKSHNIRARLEALSDNSGKLQLSLQEIIEWLTVKDEELSEKLPIGGDVGSVQHQREFHQAFMEDVKSRGPFIYSVLESAQAFLSQHPFEEPEETLADSKEVSPRGRILNVSRSVWKQANVASDLWEKLTARCVDRHRHMELTLERLLQVQGAMGELGVALEQAEGVRDAWETVGDLFIDSLQDHIDATKLFKEELAQVKEGMKHINDLAHQLAISDVHLSMENARSLEHLNSRWKLLQGCIEERLKQLQDAHRDFGPGSQHFLSSKRTFFHGPHIATALRHPASGSQGRAAVFSSSRGFFVFAPRHHVEQLDSPLEDAS
;
A
#
# COMPACT_ATOMS: atom_id res chain seq x y z
N MET A 1 -80.39 22.63 -16.32
CA MET A 1 -79.36 22.14 -17.26
C MET A 1 -78.04 22.92 -17.20
N ASN A 2 -78.03 24.26 -17.17
CA ASN A 2 -76.79 25.06 -17.16
C ASN A 2 -75.86 24.85 -15.94
N LEU A 3 -76.41 24.60 -14.75
CA LEU A 3 -75.60 24.39 -13.53
C LEU A 3 -74.79 23.08 -13.56
N CYS A 4 -75.41 21.99 -14.02
CA CYS A 4 -74.75 20.69 -14.19
C CYS A 4 -73.61 20.77 -15.22
N TRP A 5 -73.85 21.48 -16.32
CA TRP A 5 -72.86 21.72 -17.36
C TRP A 5 -71.67 22.54 -16.87
N ASN A 6 -71.92 23.60 -16.09
CA ASN A 6 -70.86 24.42 -15.49
C ASN A 6 -70.02 23.63 -14.47
N GLU A 7 -70.65 22.76 -13.69
CA GLU A 7 -69.97 21.89 -12.72
C GLU A 7 -69.09 20.84 -13.40
N ILE A 8 -69.55 20.24 -14.51
CA ILE A 8 -68.76 19.31 -15.33
C ILE A 8 -67.56 20.03 -15.95
N LYS A 9 -67.75 21.24 -16.51
CA LYS A 9 -66.66 22.06 -17.05
C LYS A 9 -65.61 22.39 -15.98
N ARG A 10 -66.06 22.81 -14.80
CA ARG A 10 -65.18 23.11 -13.65
C ARG A 10 -64.37 21.90 -13.22
N LYS A 11 -65.01 20.73 -13.09
CA LYS A 11 -64.34 19.46 -12.76
C LYS A 11 -63.34 19.05 -13.85
N SER A 12 -63.72 19.14 -15.12
CA SER A 12 -62.83 18.84 -16.25
C SER A 12 -61.59 19.74 -16.27
N HIS A 13 -61.78 21.04 -16.06
CA HIS A 13 -60.66 21.98 -15.97
C HIS A 13 -59.73 21.68 -14.79
N ASN A 14 -60.29 21.39 -13.61
CA ASN A 14 -59.49 21.02 -12.44
C ASN A 14 -58.70 19.72 -12.64
N ILE A 15 -59.29 18.70 -13.27
CA ILE A 15 -58.60 17.45 -13.61
C ILE A 15 -57.47 17.72 -14.60
N ARG A 16 -57.70 18.54 -15.63
CA ARG A 16 -56.68 18.89 -16.62
C ARG A 16 -55.49 19.62 -15.98
N ALA A 17 -55.77 20.66 -15.18
CA ALA A 17 -54.73 21.42 -14.49
C ALA A 17 -53.88 20.55 -13.54
N ARG A 18 -54.51 19.59 -12.84
CA ARG A 18 -53.79 18.63 -12.00
C ARG A 18 -52.91 17.68 -12.79
N LEU A 19 -53.38 17.19 -13.95
CA LEU A 19 -52.59 16.31 -14.80
C LEU A 19 -51.41 17.03 -15.45
N GLU A 20 -51.59 18.29 -15.86
CA GLU A 20 -50.51 19.14 -16.38
C GLU A 20 -49.46 19.41 -15.30
N ALA A 21 -49.87 19.84 -14.10
CA ALA A 21 -48.96 20.06 -12.98
C ALA A 21 -48.20 18.79 -12.57
N LEU A 22 -48.87 17.62 -12.58
CA LEU A 22 -48.23 16.34 -12.30
C LEU A 22 -47.17 16.00 -13.36
N SER A 23 -47.52 16.16 -14.64
CA SER A 23 -46.62 15.90 -15.77
C SER A 23 -45.37 16.78 -15.72
N ASP A 24 -45.54 18.08 -15.44
CA ASP A 24 -44.43 19.03 -15.33
C ASP A 24 -43.53 18.70 -14.14
N ASN A 25 -44.13 18.37 -12.99
CA ASN A 25 -43.39 18.04 -11.78
C ASN A 25 -42.60 16.73 -11.95
N SER A 26 -43.22 15.69 -12.50
CA SER A 26 -42.52 14.43 -12.76
C SER A 26 -41.43 14.56 -13.81
N GLY A 27 -41.64 15.38 -14.85
CA GLY A 27 -40.63 15.62 -15.88
C GLY A 27 -39.40 16.30 -15.29
N LYS A 28 -39.57 17.33 -14.45
CA LYS A 28 -38.45 17.99 -13.75
C LYS A 28 -37.71 17.03 -12.83
N LEU A 29 -38.43 16.21 -12.06
CA LEU A 29 -37.84 15.22 -11.18
C LEU A 29 -37.00 14.19 -11.95
N GLN A 30 -37.51 13.65 -13.06
CA GLN A 30 -36.77 12.70 -13.91
C GLN A 30 -35.50 13.34 -14.50
N LEU A 31 -35.55 14.62 -14.89
CA LEU A 31 -34.36 15.34 -15.35
C LEU A 31 -33.32 15.52 -14.23
N SER A 32 -33.75 15.90 -13.03
CA SER A 32 -32.83 16.02 -11.88
C SER A 32 -32.24 14.68 -11.46
N LEU A 33 -33.02 13.60 -11.52
CA LEU A 33 -32.54 12.24 -11.27
C LEU A 33 -31.49 11.82 -12.32
N GLN A 34 -31.73 12.13 -13.59
CA GLN A 34 -30.77 11.86 -14.66
C GLN A 34 -29.47 12.66 -14.45
N GLU A 35 -29.57 13.95 -14.11
CA GLU A 35 -28.43 14.83 -13.84
C GLU A 35 -27.55 14.29 -12.70
N ILE A 36 -28.16 13.83 -11.59
CA ILE A 36 -27.36 13.25 -10.49
C ILE A 36 -26.71 11.94 -10.89
N ILE A 37 -27.38 11.08 -11.66
CA ILE A 37 -26.80 9.80 -12.13
C ILE A 37 -25.58 10.07 -13.02
N GLU A 38 -25.72 10.95 -14.01
CA GLU A 38 -24.62 11.31 -14.91
C GLU A 38 -23.43 11.88 -14.15
N TRP A 39 -23.69 12.81 -13.23
CA TRP A 39 -22.64 13.40 -12.41
C TRP A 39 -21.95 12.37 -11.51
N LEU A 40 -22.71 11.46 -10.88
CA LEU A 40 -22.17 10.38 -10.04
C LEU A 40 -21.30 9.42 -10.85
N THR A 41 -21.73 9.05 -12.05
CA THR A 41 -20.95 8.19 -12.95
C THR A 41 -19.63 8.86 -13.32
N VAL A 42 -19.65 10.14 -13.72
CA VAL A 42 -18.43 10.89 -14.06
C VAL A 42 -17.48 10.98 -12.85
N LYS A 43 -18.01 11.21 -11.65
CA LYS A 43 -17.18 11.28 -10.43
C LYS A 43 -16.59 9.93 -10.03
N ASP A 44 -17.32 8.85 -10.24
CA ASP A 44 -16.83 7.49 -9.99
C ASP A 44 -15.70 7.11 -10.98
N GLU A 45 -15.82 7.53 -12.23
CA GLU A 45 -14.77 7.42 -13.25
C GLU A 45 -13.54 8.27 -12.88
N GLU A 46 -13.71 9.55 -12.53
CA GLU A 46 -12.63 10.44 -12.08
C GLU A 46 -11.88 9.86 -10.87
N LEU A 47 -12.60 9.22 -9.94
CA LEU A 47 -12.01 8.56 -8.78
C LEU A 47 -11.21 7.31 -9.18
N SER A 48 -11.61 6.62 -10.24
CA SER A 48 -10.97 5.40 -10.74
C SER A 48 -9.70 5.68 -11.54
N GLU A 49 -9.64 6.79 -12.29
CA GLU A 49 -8.45 7.16 -13.07
C GLU A 49 -7.21 7.47 -12.22
N LYS A 50 -7.39 7.90 -10.98
CA LYS A 50 -6.30 8.40 -10.13
C LYS A 50 -5.47 7.28 -9.44
N LEU A 51 -5.13 6.19 -10.12
CA LEU A 51 -4.28 5.09 -9.61
C LEU A 51 -2.92 5.06 -10.33
N PRO A 52 -1.80 4.65 -9.70
CA PRO A 52 -1.61 4.17 -8.32
C PRO A 52 -1.15 5.26 -7.31
N ILE A 53 -1.18 4.92 -6.01
CA ILE A 53 -0.63 5.77 -4.93
C ILE A 53 0.90 5.82 -5.05
N GLY A 54 1.48 7.01 -4.85
CA GLY A 54 2.93 7.23 -4.95
C GLY A 54 3.76 6.47 -3.90
N GLY A 55 5.03 6.23 -4.23
CA GLY A 55 5.99 5.47 -3.41
C GLY A 55 6.84 6.28 -2.43
N ASP A 56 6.56 7.57 -2.30
CA ASP A 56 7.26 8.52 -1.45
C ASP A 56 6.29 9.51 -0.81
N VAL A 57 6.72 10.09 0.31
CA VAL A 57 5.91 11.00 1.14
C VAL A 57 5.41 12.20 0.35
N GLY A 58 6.24 12.78 -0.53
CA GLY A 58 5.88 13.97 -1.32
C GLY A 58 4.76 13.66 -2.30
N SER A 59 4.89 12.58 -3.05
CA SER A 59 3.87 12.12 -4.00
C SER A 59 2.53 11.84 -3.32
N VAL A 60 2.53 11.13 -2.18
CA VAL A 60 1.29 10.82 -1.45
C VAL A 60 0.66 12.08 -0.85
N GLN A 61 1.48 12.99 -0.31
CA GLN A 61 0.98 14.26 0.23
C GLN A 61 0.27 15.09 -0.85
N HIS A 62 0.85 15.17 -2.04
CA HIS A 62 0.24 15.87 -3.16
C HIS A 62 -1.06 15.19 -3.62
N GLN A 63 -1.09 13.86 -3.70
CA GLN A 63 -2.30 13.10 -4.00
C GLN A 63 -3.41 13.32 -2.96
N ARG A 64 -3.05 13.44 -1.67
CA ARG A 64 -4.00 13.74 -0.58
C ARG A 64 -4.64 15.11 -0.74
N GLU A 65 -3.88 16.14 -1.09
CA GLU A 65 -4.42 17.50 -1.30
C GLU A 65 -5.48 17.51 -2.41
N PHE A 66 -5.20 16.87 -3.54
CA PHE A 66 -6.19 16.72 -4.61
C PHE A 66 -7.41 15.91 -4.19
N HIS A 67 -7.21 14.84 -3.43
CA HIS A 67 -8.32 14.02 -2.95
C HIS A 67 -9.19 14.76 -1.93
N GLN A 68 -8.60 15.61 -1.08
CA GLN A 68 -9.34 16.48 -0.16
C GLN A 68 -10.23 17.45 -0.94
N ALA A 69 -9.70 18.10 -1.97
CA ALA A 69 -10.49 18.97 -2.84
C ALA A 69 -11.63 18.20 -3.53
N PHE A 70 -11.35 17.00 -4.04
CA PHE A 70 -12.36 16.12 -4.63
C PHE A 70 -13.46 15.74 -3.63
N MET A 71 -13.11 15.37 -2.39
CA MET A 71 -14.07 15.04 -1.35
C MET A 71 -14.96 16.22 -0.97
N GLU A 72 -14.40 17.43 -0.91
CA GLU A 72 -15.21 18.64 -0.64
C GLU A 72 -16.16 18.96 -1.81
N ASP A 73 -15.74 18.76 -3.07
CA ASP A 73 -16.63 18.86 -4.23
C ASP A 73 -17.80 17.85 -4.13
N VAL A 74 -17.49 16.58 -3.84
CA VAL A 74 -18.51 15.53 -3.66
C VAL A 74 -19.48 15.87 -2.53
N LYS A 75 -18.95 16.27 -1.38
CA LYS A 75 -19.73 16.67 -0.20
C LYS A 75 -20.61 17.88 -0.46
N SER A 76 -20.13 18.86 -1.25
CA SER A 76 -20.92 20.05 -1.61
C SER A 76 -22.15 19.72 -2.45
N ARG A 77 -22.10 18.63 -3.24
CA ARG A 77 -23.23 18.14 -4.05
C ARG A 77 -24.27 17.37 -3.25
N GLY A 78 -23.88 16.84 -2.08
CA GLY A 78 -24.74 16.01 -1.20
C GLY A 78 -26.13 16.59 -0.94
N PRO A 79 -26.29 17.85 -0.48
CA PRO A 79 -27.61 18.42 -0.21
C PRO A 79 -28.57 18.40 -1.40
N PHE A 80 -28.05 18.64 -2.61
CA PHE A 80 -28.86 18.56 -3.83
C PHE A 80 -29.30 17.12 -4.13
N ILE A 81 -28.38 16.16 -4.02
CA ILE A 81 -28.69 14.73 -4.22
C ILE A 81 -29.77 14.28 -3.22
N TYR A 82 -29.62 14.59 -1.94
CA TYR A 82 -30.62 14.25 -0.92
C TYR A 82 -31.98 14.89 -1.21
N SER A 83 -32.02 16.16 -1.64
CA SER A 83 -33.26 16.84 -1.99
C SER A 83 -34.00 16.20 -3.19
N VAL A 84 -33.25 15.76 -4.22
CA VAL A 84 -33.82 15.07 -5.38
C VAL A 84 -34.36 13.69 -4.98
N LEU A 85 -33.63 12.94 -4.16
CA LEU A 85 -34.07 11.64 -3.65
C LEU A 85 -35.30 11.76 -2.74
N GLU A 86 -35.36 12.77 -1.87
CA GLU A 86 -36.54 13.07 -1.04
C GLU A 86 -37.74 13.43 -1.92
N SER A 87 -37.53 14.22 -2.97
CA SER A 87 -38.57 14.55 -3.95
C SER A 87 -39.09 13.30 -4.68
N ALA A 88 -38.20 12.36 -5.02
CA ALA A 88 -38.57 11.07 -5.60
C ALA A 88 -39.40 10.23 -4.63
N GLN A 89 -39.00 10.15 -3.35
CA GLN A 89 -39.75 9.45 -2.32
C GLN A 89 -41.14 10.06 -2.10
N ALA A 90 -41.23 11.38 -2.05
CA ALA A 90 -42.51 12.09 -1.93
C ALA A 90 -43.43 11.83 -3.13
N PHE A 91 -42.87 11.80 -4.35
CA PHE A 91 -43.60 11.48 -5.57
C PHE A 91 -44.15 10.04 -5.53
N LEU A 92 -43.31 9.06 -5.17
CA LEU A 92 -43.68 7.64 -5.09
C LEU A 92 -44.71 7.37 -3.99
N SER A 93 -44.67 8.13 -2.89
CA SER A 93 -45.68 8.04 -1.82
C SER A 93 -47.07 8.51 -2.26
N GLN A 94 -47.11 9.52 -3.15
CA GLN A 94 -48.36 10.04 -3.73
C GLN A 94 -48.87 9.16 -4.87
N HIS A 95 -47.98 8.41 -5.52
CA HIS A 95 -48.28 7.51 -6.62
C HIS A 95 -47.68 6.12 -6.36
N PRO A 96 -48.28 5.35 -5.43
CA PRO A 96 -47.77 4.06 -5.03
C PRO A 96 -47.59 3.16 -6.25
N PHE A 97 -46.38 2.64 -6.36
CA PHE A 97 -45.99 1.64 -7.33
C PHE A 97 -45.63 0.37 -6.54
N GLU A 98 -46.34 -0.71 -6.81
CA GLU A 98 -45.92 -2.05 -6.40
C GLU A 98 -45.03 -2.62 -7.50
N GLU A 99 -43.91 -3.22 -7.10
CA GLU A 99 -43.02 -3.92 -8.03
C GLU A 99 -43.83 -4.97 -8.79
N PRO A 100 -43.90 -4.91 -10.12
CA PRO A 100 -44.71 -5.86 -10.86
C PRO A 100 -43.95 -7.17 -10.94
N GLU A 101 -44.53 -8.23 -10.37
CA GLU A 101 -44.30 -9.59 -10.86
C GLU A 101 -44.48 -9.57 -12.38
N GLU A 102 -43.50 -10.10 -13.10
CA GLU A 102 -43.42 -10.14 -14.57
C GLU A 102 -44.65 -10.84 -15.18
N THR A 103 -45.78 -10.16 -15.25
CA THR A 103 -46.99 -10.67 -15.92
C THR A 103 -47.55 -9.62 -16.86
N LEU A 104 -47.24 -9.89 -18.14
CA LEU A 104 -48.03 -9.55 -19.33
C LEU A 104 -48.31 -8.04 -19.53
N ALA A 105 -47.30 -7.39 -20.10
CA ALA A 105 -47.48 -6.18 -20.88
C ALA A 105 -48.29 -6.52 -22.14
N ASP A 106 -49.59 -6.25 -22.14
CA ASP A 106 -50.25 -5.87 -23.37
C ASP A 106 -51.42 -4.90 -23.13
N SER A 107 -51.42 -3.81 -23.90
CA SER A 107 -52.53 -2.87 -24.10
C SER A 107 -53.02 -2.03 -22.90
N LYS A 108 -52.27 -0.98 -22.52
CA LYS A 108 -52.84 0.22 -21.84
C LYS A 108 -51.99 1.51 -21.85
N GLU A 109 -51.05 1.67 -22.79
CA GLU A 109 -50.12 2.83 -22.82
C GLU A 109 -50.80 4.21 -22.97
N VAL A 110 -52.01 4.27 -23.53
CA VAL A 110 -52.67 5.55 -23.86
C VAL A 110 -53.48 6.14 -22.68
N SER A 111 -53.72 5.38 -21.62
CA SER A 111 -54.50 5.87 -20.48
C SER A 111 -53.69 6.81 -19.59
N PRO A 112 -54.24 7.95 -19.10
CA PRO A 112 -53.59 8.80 -18.11
C PRO A 112 -53.06 8.04 -16.89
N ARG A 113 -53.74 6.96 -16.48
CA ARG A 113 -53.31 6.10 -15.37
C ARG A 113 -52.08 5.24 -15.73
N GLY A 114 -52.00 4.74 -16.96
CA GLY A 114 -50.84 4.00 -17.46
C GLY A 114 -49.59 4.88 -17.56
N ARG A 115 -49.76 6.13 -18.00
CA ARG A 115 -48.66 7.12 -18.02
C ARG A 115 -48.07 7.38 -16.64
N ILE A 116 -48.92 7.58 -15.62
CA ILE A 116 -48.45 7.80 -14.24
C ILE A 116 -47.68 6.59 -13.70
N LEU A 117 -48.15 5.37 -13.96
CA LEU A 117 -47.46 4.15 -13.52
C LEU A 117 -46.08 3.99 -14.17
N ASN A 118 -45.95 4.30 -15.47
CA ASN A 118 -44.66 4.26 -16.16
C ASN A 118 -43.67 5.27 -15.58
N VAL A 119 -44.15 6.48 -15.27
CA VAL A 119 -43.36 7.52 -14.62
C VAL A 119 -42.93 7.08 -13.21
N SER A 120 -43.84 6.55 -12.39
CA SER A 120 -43.49 6.01 -11.06
C SER A 120 -42.42 4.92 -11.15
N ARG A 121 -42.54 3.97 -12.09
CA ARG A 121 -41.51 2.95 -12.32
C ARG A 121 -40.16 3.57 -12.69
N SER A 122 -40.16 4.54 -13.60
CA SER A 122 -38.93 5.22 -14.04
C SER A 122 -38.27 5.99 -12.90
N VAL A 123 -39.06 6.75 -12.12
CA VAL A 123 -38.58 7.51 -10.96
C VAL A 123 -38.00 6.57 -9.91
N TRP A 124 -38.69 5.46 -9.61
CA TRP A 124 -38.19 4.44 -8.67
C TRP A 124 -36.85 3.85 -9.13
N LYS A 125 -36.75 3.43 -10.39
CA LYS A 125 -35.50 2.86 -10.94
C LYS A 125 -34.35 3.87 -10.88
N GLN A 126 -34.57 5.10 -11.32
CA GLN A 126 -33.54 6.14 -11.30
C GLN A 126 -33.13 6.52 -9.88
N ALA A 127 -34.08 6.66 -8.95
CA ALA A 127 -33.78 6.96 -7.55
C ALA A 127 -32.92 5.87 -6.90
N ASN A 128 -33.22 4.58 -7.16
CA ASN A 128 -32.41 3.48 -6.65
C ASN A 128 -30.98 3.50 -7.23
N VAL A 129 -30.85 3.68 -8.55
CA VAL A 129 -29.52 3.78 -9.19
C VAL A 129 -28.73 4.96 -8.63
N ALA A 130 -29.36 6.12 -8.47
CA ALA A 130 -28.71 7.30 -7.90
C ALA A 130 -28.29 7.08 -6.44
N SER A 131 -29.14 6.44 -5.63
CA SER A 131 -28.83 6.11 -4.23
C SER A 131 -27.64 5.17 -4.15
N ASP A 132 -27.65 4.08 -4.92
CA ASP A 132 -26.56 3.09 -4.97
C ASP A 132 -25.24 3.73 -5.39
N LEU A 133 -25.27 4.59 -6.42
CA LEU A 133 -24.09 5.29 -6.91
C LEU A 133 -23.55 6.27 -5.86
N TRP A 134 -24.42 7.01 -5.18
CA TRP A 134 -24.01 7.94 -4.12
C TRP A 134 -23.36 7.22 -2.93
N GLU A 135 -23.96 6.12 -2.47
CA GLU A 135 -23.41 5.30 -1.39
C GLU A 135 -22.05 4.70 -1.78
N LYS A 136 -21.94 4.15 -2.99
CA LYS A 136 -20.67 3.61 -3.51
C LYS A 136 -19.60 4.68 -3.62
N LEU A 137 -19.90 5.82 -4.24
CA LEU A 137 -18.93 6.90 -4.43
C LEU A 137 -18.43 7.43 -3.08
N THR A 138 -19.33 7.69 -2.13
CA THR A 138 -18.97 8.20 -0.80
C THR A 138 -18.15 7.18 0.00
N ALA A 139 -18.51 5.89 -0.04
CA ALA A 139 -17.71 4.83 0.56
C ALA A 139 -16.30 4.77 -0.04
N ARG A 140 -16.20 4.76 -1.38
CA ARG A 140 -14.91 4.75 -2.09
C ARG A 140 -14.05 5.98 -1.76
N CYS A 141 -14.66 7.16 -1.58
CA CYS A 141 -13.94 8.37 -1.17
C CYS A 141 -13.28 8.18 0.21
N VAL A 142 -14.01 7.62 1.16
CA VAL A 142 -13.54 7.36 2.53
C VAL A 142 -12.45 6.28 2.53
N ASP A 143 -12.66 5.18 1.82
CA ASP A 143 -11.70 4.09 1.73
C ASP A 143 -10.38 4.55 1.10
N ARG A 144 -10.47 5.31 0.01
CA ARG A 144 -9.29 5.88 -0.64
C ARG A 144 -8.56 6.87 0.28
N HIS A 145 -9.29 7.74 0.97
CA HIS A 145 -8.69 8.65 1.94
C HIS A 145 -7.94 7.89 3.03
N ARG A 146 -8.59 6.90 3.65
CA ARG A 146 -7.98 6.02 4.65
C ARG A 146 -6.74 5.32 4.12
N HIS A 147 -6.79 4.81 2.88
CA HIS A 147 -5.63 4.17 2.26
C HIS A 147 -4.45 5.17 2.13
N MET A 148 -4.71 6.39 1.65
CA MET A 148 -3.65 7.41 1.56
C MET A 148 -3.07 7.80 2.93
N GLU A 149 -3.89 7.93 3.98
CA GLU A 149 -3.40 8.20 5.35
C GLU A 149 -2.49 7.08 5.85
N LEU A 150 -2.92 5.82 5.72
CA LEU A 150 -2.15 4.66 6.16
C LEU A 150 -0.84 4.52 5.36
N THR A 151 -0.89 4.77 4.05
CA THR A 151 0.30 4.74 3.20
C THR A 151 1.28 5.85 3.58
N LEU A 152 0.79 7.07 3.82
CA LEU A 152 1.63 8.18 4.25
C LEU A 152 2.31 7.88 5.60
N GLU A 153 1.55 7.38 6.57
CA GLU A 153 2.09 6.99 7.88
C GLU A 153 3.21 5.95 7.73
N ARG A 154 2.98 4.91 6.91
CA ARG A 154 3.98 3.85 6.67
C ARG A 154 5.22 4.38 5.95
N LEU A 155 5.06 5.25 4.96
CA LEU A 155 6.19 5.87 4.26
C LEU A 155 7.02 6.76 5.20
N LEU A 156 6.37 7.49 6.11
CA LEU A 156 7.06 8.24 7.15
C LEU A 156 7.81 7.33 8.12
N GLN A 157 7.21 6.20 8.54
CA GLN A 157 7.88 5.19 9.35
C GLN A 157 9.11 4.59 8.64
N VAL A 158 8.98 4.29 7.34
CA VAL A 158 10.12 3.82 6.51
C VAL A 158 11.24 4.87 6.50
N GLN A 159 10.93 6.14 6.22
CA GLN A 159 11.93 7.21 6.20
C GLN A 159 12.60 7.41 7.58
N GLY A 160 11.80 7.43 8.64
CA GLY A 160 12.30 7.56 10.02
C GLY A 160 13.23 6.41 10.39
N ALA A 161 12.77 5.17 10.21
CA ALA A 161 13.56 3.97 10.50
C ALA A 161 14.84 3.89 9.65
N MET A 162 14.79 4.30 8.37
CA MET A 162 15.98 4.39 7.53
C MET A 162 17.00 5.42 8.05
N GLY A 163 16.52 6.56 8.54
CA GLY A 163 17.35 7.58 9.16
C GLY A 163 18.04 7.08 10.42
N GLU A 164 17.27 6.49 11.35
CA GLU A 164 17.78 5.91 12.59
C GLU A 164 18.82 4.81 12.32
N LEU A 165 18.51 3.91 11.39
CA LEU A 165 19.40 2.84 10.98
C LEU A 165 20.66 3.37 10.30
N GLY A 166 20.55 4.43 9.51
CA GLY A 166 21.68 5.10 8.88
C GLY A 166 22.68 5.63 9.91
N VAL A 167 22.18 6.28 10.96
CA VAL A 167 22.98 6.79 12.08
C VAL A 167 23.61 5.63 12.88
N ALA A 168 22.84 4.60 13.20
CA ALA A 168 23.34 3.44 13.93
C ALA A 168 24.46 2.72 13.16
N LEU A 169 24.31 2.55 11.84
CA LEU A 169 25.35 1.98 10.98
C LEU A 169 26.59 2.87 10.91
N GLU A 170 26.42 4.19 10.84
CA GLU A 170 27.56 5.13 10.83
C GLU A 170 28.37 5.04 12.14
N GLN A 171 27.70 4.98 13.29
CA GLN A 171 28.36 4.78 14.58
C GLN A 171 29.11 3.44 14.65
N ALA A 172 28.46 2.36 14.19
CA ALA A 172 29.05 1.04 14.18
C ALA A 172 30.25 0.93 13.23
N GLU A 173 30.17 1.56 12.07
CA GLU A 173 31.29 1.71 11.14
C GLU A 173 32.44 2.52 11.76
N GLY A 174 32.13 3.54 12.55
CA GLY A 174 33.13 4.28 13.34
C GLY A 174 33.87 3.41 14.36
N VAL A 175 33.18 2.50 15.05
CA VAL A 175 33.81 1.52 15.96
C VAL A 175 34.73 0.59 15.18
N ARG A 176 34.28 0.10 14.02
CA ARG A 176 35.09 -0.72 13.11
C ARG A 176 36.36 0.02 12.66
N ASP A 177 36.23 1.28 12.27
CA ASP A 177 37.34 2.07 11.75
C ASP A 177 38.38 2.41 12.84
N ALA A 178 37.98 2.37 14.11
CA ALA A 178 38.87 2.53 15.26
C ALA A 178 39.64 1.26 15.65
N TRP A 179 39.41 0.11 15.00
CA TRP A 179 40.12 -1.11 15.32
C TRP A 179 41.60 -1.06 14.91
N GLU A 180 42.48 -1.25 15.89
CA GLU A 180 43.90 -1.48 15.66
C GLU A 180 44.14 -2.77 14.87
N THR A 181 45.18 -2.83 14.03
CA THR A 181 45.48 -4.07 13.31
C THR A 181 45.86 -5.17 14.30
N VAL A 182 45.50 -6.43 14.02
CA VAL A 182 45.80 -7.54 14.96
C VAL A 182 47.31 -7.68 15.22
N GLY A 183 48.15 -7.27 14.27
CA GLY A 183 49.61 -7.26 14.44
C GLY A 183 50.14 -6.19 15.40
N ASP A 184 49.38 -5.15 15.68
CA ASP A 184 49.84 -4.08 16.58
C ASP A 184 49.48 -4.36 18.05
N LEU A 185 48.55 -5.29 18.27
CA LEU A 185 48.03 -5.66 19.59
C LEU A 185 49.07 -6.38 20.46
N PHE A 186 48.96 -6.18 21.77
CA PHE A 186 49.68 -6.99 22.74
C PHE A 186 49.03 -8.37 22.89
N ILE A 187 49.85 -9.42 23.03
CA ILE A 187 49.39 -10.81 23.18
C ILE A 187 48.46 -10.95 24.39
N ASP A 188 48.81 -10.30 25.50
CA ASP A 188 48.07 -10.39 26.76
C ASP A 188 46.69 -9.69 26.71
N SER A 189 46.46 -8.77 25.75
CA SER A 189 45.18 -8.07 25.58
C SER A 189 44.27 -8.70 24.50
N LEU A 190 44.73 -9.74 23.79
CA LEU A 190 43.96 -10.37 22.71
C LEU A 190 42.59 -10.88 23.19
N GLN A 191 42.53 -11.43 24.40
CA GLN A 191 41.27 -11.91 24.98
C GLN A 191 40.28 -10.75 25.21
N ASP A 192 40.75 -9.61 25.71
CA ASP A 192 39.92 -8.41 25.91
C ASP A 192 39.37 -7.90 24.57
N HIS A 193 40.18 -7.87 23.51
CA HIS A 193 39.71 -7.49 22.18
C HIS A 193 38.70 -8.49 21.59
N ILE A 194 38.87 -9.80 21.82
CA ILE A 194 37.89 -10.82 21.41
C ILE A 194 36.55 -10.56 22.10
N ASP A 195 36.56 -10.34 23.42
CA ASP A 195 35.34 -10.17 24.19
C ASP A 195 34.67 -8.83 23.89
N ALA A 196 35.44 -7.75 23.69
CA ALA A 196 34.91 -6.48 23.20
C ALA A 196 34.27 -6.60 21.80
N THR A 197 34.88 -7.37 20.89
CA THR A 197 34.32 -7.57 19.54
C THR A 197 33.04 -8.43 19.59
N LYS A 198 32.95 -9.41 20.50
CA LYS A 198 31.71 -10.17 20.73
C LYS A 198 30.61 -9.27 21.30
N LEU A 199 30.93 -8.45 22.30
CA LEU A 199 29.97 -7.50 22.88
C LEU A 199 29.45 -6.54 21.82
N PHE A 200 30.34 -5.97 20.99
CA PHE A 200 29.94 -5.12 19.87
C PHE A 200 29.01 -5.86 18.89
N LYS A 201 29.28 -7.14 18.59
CA LYS A 201 28.38 -7.96 17.76
C LYS A 201 27.00 -8.13 18.39
N GLU A 202 26.91 -8.26 19.72
CA GLU A 202 25.65 -8.36 20.45
C GLU A 202 24.88 -7.03 20.44
N GLU A 203 25.56 -5.90 20.61
CA GLU A 203 24.97 -4.55 20.54
C GLU A 203 24.30 -4.30 19.18
N LEU A 204 24.87 -4.85 18.10
CA LEU A 204 24.29 -4.75 16.74
C LEU A 204 23.01 -5.61 16.54
N ALA A 205 22.53 -6.32 17.56
CA ALA A 205 21.21 -6.93 17.52
C ALA A 205 20.10 -5.90 17.21
N GLN A 206 20.23 -4.67 17.73
CA GLN A 206 19.27 -3.60 17.46
C GLN A 206 19.26 -3.17 15.99
N VAL A 207 20.44 -3.10 15.35
CA VAL A 207 20.56 -2.81 13.90
C VAL A 207 19.89 -3.90 13.06
N LYS A 208 20.05 -5.17 13.46
CA LYS A 208 19.39 -6.31 12.81
C LYS A 208 17.86 -6.24 12.96
N GLU A 209 17.36 -5.86 14.13
CA GLU A 209 15.92 -5.67 14.38
C GLU A 209 15.37 -4.50 13.54
N GLY A 210 16.09 -3.39 13.46
CA GLY A 210 15.75 -2.26 12.58
C GLY A 210 15.67 -2.66 11.11
N MET A 211 16.64 -3.43 10.61
CA MET A 211 16.62 -3.99 9.24
C MET A 211 15.38 -4.86 8.98
N LYS A 212 15.00 -5.71 9.95
CA LYS A 212 13.79 -6.52 9.84
C LYS A 212 12.55 -5.64 9.81
N HIS A 213 12.45 -4.68 10.72
CA HIS A 213 11.31 -3.77 10.81
C HIS A 213 11.07 -3.02 9.50
N ILE A 214 12.13 -2.47 8.90
CA ILE A 214 12.03 -1.75 7.62
C ILE A 214 11.59 -2.67 6.47
N ASN A 215 12.09 -3.91 6.42
CA ASN A 215 11.64 -4.89 5.44
C ASN A 215 10.17 -5.26 5.64
N ASP A 216 9.71 -5.38 6.87
CA ASP A 216 8.31 -5.64 7.20
C ASP A 216 7.42 -4.47 6.74
N LEU A 217 7.85 -3.21 6.95
CA LEU A 217 7.16 -2.02 6.45
C LEU A 217 7.10 -1.97 4.91
N ALA A 218 8.23 -2.22 4.24
CA ALA A 218 8.28 -2.27 2.78
C ALA A 218 7.38 -3.38 2.20
N HIS A 219 7.31 -4.53 2.87
CA HIS A 219 6.41 -5.62 2.51
C HIS A 219 4.93 -5.26 2.68
N GLN A 220 4.58 -4.59 3.79
CA GLN A 220 3.21 -4.12 4.03
C GLN A 220 2.75 -3.11 2.97
N LEU A 221 3.65 -2.21 2.53
CA LEU A 221 3.39 -1.29 1.41
C LEU A 221 3.14 -2.07 0.11
N ALA A 222 3.96 -3.07 -0.20
CA ALA A 222 3.79 -3.89 -1.40
C ALA A 222 2.46 -4.68 -1.41
N ILE A 223 2.04 -5.24 -0.26
CA ILE A 223 0.72 -5.89 -0.12
C ILE A 223 -0.43 -4.90 -0.39
N SER A 224 -0.22 -3.62 -0.07
CA SER A 224 -1.20 -2.56 -0.29
C SER A 224 -1.11 -1.95 -1.70
N ASP A 225 -0.39 -2.58 -2.63
CA ASP A 225 -0.12 -2.10 -3.99
C ASP A 225 0.61 -0.75 -4.06
N VAL A 226 1.44 -0.47 -3.04
CA VAL A 226 2.31 0.70 -2.99
C VAL A 226 3.76 0.26 -3.11
N HIS A 227 4.37 0.63 -4.23
CA HIS A 227 5.78 0.36 -4.48
C HIS A 227 6.61 1.55 -4.03
N LEU A 228 7.68 1.31 -3.27
CA LEU A 228 8.59 2.37 -2.86
C LEU A 228 9.15 3.12 -4.09
N SER A 229 9.36 4.43 -3.94
CA SER A 229 10.02 5.23 -4.95
C SER A 229 11.44 4.70 -5.22
N MET A 230 11.97 4.97 -6.41
CA MET A 230 13.33 4.55 -6.79
C MET A 230 14.38 5.04 -5.77
N GLU A 231 14.20 6.24 -5.23
CA GLU A 231 15.11 6.82 -4.24
C GLU A 231 15.06 6.09 -2.90
N ASN A 232 13.86 5.80 -2.39
CA ASN A 232 13.68 5.05 -1.16
C ASN A 232 14.23 3.62 -1.31
N ALA A 233 13.93 2.95 -2.43
CA ALA A 233 14.43 1.61 -2.73
C ALA A 233 15.97 1.55 -2.79
N ARG A 234 16.62 2.50 -3.48
CA ARG A 234 18.09 2.59 -3.54
C ARG A 234 18.71 2.83 -2.16
N SER A 235 18.10 3.70 -1.37
CA SER A 235 18.58 4.02 -0.04
C SER A 235 18.49 2.81 0.90
N LEU A 236 17.42 2.01 0.80
CA LEU A 236 17.30 0.73 1.49
C LEU A 236 18.35 -0.29 1.06
N GLU A 237 18.58 -0.42 -0.24
CA GLU A 237 19.61 -1.31 -0.79
C GLU A 237 21.01 -0.92 -0.30
N HIS A 238 21.28 0.39 -0.23
CA HIS A 238 22.54 0.92 0.30
C HIS A 238 22.73 0.57 1.79
N LEU A 239 21.72 0.79 2.63
CA LEU A 239 21.75 0.40 4.05
C LEU A 239 21.98 -1.11 4.22
N ASN A 240 21.28 -1.93 3.45
CA ASN A 240 21.43 -3.39 3.48
C ASN A 240 22.85 -3.84 3.07
N SER A 241 23.45 -3.15 2.11
CA SER A 241 24.82 -3.43 1.67
C SER A 241 25.85 -3.06 2.75
N ARG A 242 25.72 -1.88 3.37
CA ARG A 242 26.55 -1.44 4.49
C ARG A 242 26.51 -2.41 5.67
N TRP A 243 25.30 -2.82 6.06
CA TRP A 243 25.10 -3.80 7.12
C TRP A 243 25.79 -5.14 6.83
N LYS A 244 25.61 -5.69 5.63
CA LYS A 244 26.27 -6.96 5.23
C LYS A 244 27.79 -6.84 5.27
N LEU A 245 28.33 -5.72 4.80
CA LEU A 245 29.77 -5.45 4.86
C LEU A 245 30.27 -5.42 6.31
N LEU A 246 29.59 -4.67 7.18
CA LEU A 246 29.92 -4.57 8.59
C LEU A 246 29.89 -5.94 9.29
N GLN A 247 28.86 -6.76 9.03
CA GLN A 247 28.78 -8.13 9.54
C GLN A 247 30.00 -8.96 9.11
N GLY A 248 30.38 -8.89 7.83
CA GLY A 248 31.57 -9.57 7.31
C GLY A 248 32.87 -9.12 8.00
N CYS A 249 33.05 -7.81 8.19
CA CYS A 249 34.22 -7.26 8.88
C CYS A 249 34.34 -7.74 10.33
N ILE A 250 33.22 -7.83 11.06
CA ILE A 250 33.20 -8.32 12.44
C ILE A 250 33.58 -9.81 12.51
N GLU A 251 33.04 -10.62 11.61
CA GLU A 251 33.36 -12.06 11.56
C GLU A 251 34.82 -12.30 11.20
N GLU A 252 35.35 -11.54 10.25
CA GLU A 252 36.78 -11.57 9.90
C GLU A 252 37.65 -11.13 11.07
N ARG A 253 37.31 -10.03 11.76
CA ARG A 253 38.03 -9.54 12.93
C ARG A 253 38.07 -10.56 14.05
N LEU A 254 36.93 -11.16 14.39
CA LEU A 254 36.85 -12.22 15.41
C LEU A 254 37.73 -13.40 15.05
N LYS A 255 37.70 -13.83 13.78
CA LYS A 255 38.55 -14.93 13.31
C LYS A 255 40.04 -14.60 13.46
N GLN A 256 40.47 -13.42 13.00
CA GLN A 256 41.87 -13.00 13.09
C GLN A 256 42.35 -12.92 14.55
N LEU A 257 41.54 -12.35 15.45
CA LEU A 257 41.87 -12.27 16.87
C LEU A 257 41.93 -13.66 17.54
N GLN A 258 40.99 -14.56 17.22
CA GLN A 258 40.98 -15.93 17.74
C GLN A 258 42.16 -16.76 17.24
N ASP A 259 42.52 -16.62 15.96
CA ASP A 259 43.70 -17.26 15.39
C ASP A 259 44.98 -16.75 16.08
N ALA A 260 45.14 -15.43 16.25
CA ALA A 260 46.26 -14.85 16.97
C ALA A 260 46.31 -15.32 18.45
N HIS A 261 45.17 -15.36 19.14
CA HIS A 261 45.10 -15.81 20.52
C HIS A 261 45.44 -17.31 20.67
N ARG A 262 45.03 -18.15 19.70
CA ARG A 262 45.41 -19.58 19.68
C ARG A 262 46.91 -19.76 19.45
N ASP A 263 47.49 -19.00 18.54
CA ASP A 263 48.86 -19.21 18.07
C ASP A 263 49.89 -18.58 19.03
N PHE A 264 49.54 -17.49 19.73
CA PHE A 264 50.45 -16.74 20.61
C PHE A 264 50.02 -16.70 22.08
N GLY A 265 48.81 -17.13 22.42
CA GLY A 265 48.29 -17.08 23.79
C GLY A 265 48.96 -18.09 24.75
N PRO A 266 48.61 -18.05 26.04
CA PRO A 266 49.31 -18.77 27.11
C PRO A 266 49.39 -20.30 26.94
N GLY A 267 48.48 -20.88 26.15
CA GLY A 267 48.42 -22.31 25.83
C GLY A 267 49.17 -22.72 24.55
N SER A 268 49.79 -21.78 23.83
CA SER A 268 50.41 -22.07 22.54
C SER A 268 51.83 -22.65 22.65
N GLN A 269 52.21 -23.53 21.71
CA GLN A 269 53.58 -24.07 21.65
C GLN A 269 54.63 -22.97 21.38
N HIS A 270 54.25 -21.91 20.68
CA HIS A 270 55.12 -20.76 20.42
C HIS A 270 55.39 -19.92 21.69
N PHE A 271 54.39 -19.77 22.56
CA PHE A 271 54.55 -19.11 23.86
C PHE A 271 55.55 -19.85 24.76
N LEU A 272 55.52 -21.18 24.73
CA LEU A 272 56.45 -22.03 25.51
C LEU A 272 57.89 -22.02 24.97
N SER A 273 58.10 -21.71 23.68
CA SER A 273 59.42 -21.57 23.09
C SER A 273 60.13 -20.27 23.49
N SER A 274 59.39 -19.14 23.55
CA SER A 274 59.94 -17.82 23.91
C SER A 274 60.37 -17.69 25.38
N LYS A 275 59.77 -18.45 26.31
CA LYS A 275 60.13 -18.40 27.73
C LYS A 275 61.55 -18.90 28.05
N ARG A 276 62.29 -19.42 27.07
CA ARG A 276 63.72 -19.78 27.22
C ARG A 276 64.70 -18.63 26.94
N THR A 277 64.24 -17.45 26.52
CA THR A 277 65.08 -16.26 26.30
C THR A 277 64.43 -15.01 26.89
N PHE A 278 65.07 -14.41 27.89
CA PHE A 278 64.55 -13.35 28.77
C PHE A 278 64.34 -11.96 28.11
N PHE A 279 63.34 -11.23 28.66
CA PHE A 279 63.16 -9.76 28.77
C PHE A 279 63.22 -8.84 27.52
N HIS A 280 62.09 -8.68 26.82
CA HIS A 280 61.47 -7.39 26.42
C HIS A 280 60.07 -7.67 25.84
N GLY A 281 59.09 -6.81 26.13
CA GLY A 281 57.67 -7.05 25.79
C GLY A 281 57.44 -7.23 24.29
N PRO A 282 56.67 -8.23 23.82
CA PRO A 282 56.46 -8.43 22.40
C PRO A 282 55.17 -7.71 21.95
N HIS A 283 55.34 -6.73 21.05
CA HIS A 283 54.34 -6.46 20.02
C HIS A 283 54.37 -7.63 19.00
N ILE A 284 53.25 -7.91 18.32
CA ILE A 284 53.19 -8.94 17.27
C ILE A 284 53.95 -8.42 16.03
N ALA A 285 55.28 -8.51 16.07
CA ALA A 285 56.14 -8.09 14.97
C ALA A 285 56.05 -9.07 13.78
N THR A 286 55.36 -8.60 12.75
CA THR A 286 55.47 -8.86 11.30
C THR A 286 56.29 -10.07 10.85
N ALA A 287 55.61 -11.05 10.25
CA ALA A 287 56.19 -11.97 9.27
C ALA A 287 55.25 -12.16 8.07
N LEU A 288 55.28 -11.19 7.14
CA LEU A 288 54.88 -11.41 5.75
C LEU A 288 56.05 -11.07 4.82
N ARG A 289 56.55 -12.10 4.13
CA ARG A 289 57.25 -11.97 2.84
C ARG A 289 56.79 -13.09 1.90
N HIS A 290 56.01 -12.70 0.90
CA HIS A 290 55.75 -13.40 -0.36
C HIS A 290 57.01 -13.39 -1.28
N PRO A 291 57.11 -14.10 -2.45
CA PRO A 291 56.03 -14.41 -3.40
C PRO A 291 56.12 -15.73 -4.24
N ALA A 292 55.10 -15.94 -5.10
CA ALA A 292 55.14 -16.41 -6.50
C ALA A 292 54.43 -17.73 -6.90
N SER A 293 53.33 -17.53 -7.66
CA SER A 293 52.90 -18.18 -8.93
C SER A 293 52.68 -19.69 -9.06
N GLY A 294 51.52 -20.06 -9.64
CA GLY A 294 51.48 -21.15 -10.64
C GLY A 294 50.24 -22.03 -10.71
N SER A 295 49.40 -21.77 -11.72
CA SER A 295 48.58 -22.72 -12.53
C SER A 295 47.36 -23.48 -11.95
N GLN A 296 46.19 -23.07 -12.49
CA GLN A 296 45.17 -23.85 -13.24
C GLN A 296 44.57 -25.15 -12.66
N GLY A 297 43.23 -25.22 -12.63
CA GLY A 297 42.50 -26.51 -12.61
C GLY A 297 41.01 -26.50 -12.27
N ARG A 298 40.17 -25.94 -13.17
CA ARG A 298 38.76 -26.28 -13.51
C ARG A 298 37.80 -26.99 -12.49
N ALA A 299 36.67 -26.32 -12.31
CA ALA A 299 35.27 -26.71 -12.65
C ALA A 299 34.34 -27.49 -11.69
N ALA A 300 33.06 -27.07 -11.79
CA ALA A 300 31.79 -27.70 -11.40
C ALA A 300 31.33 -27.59 -9.92
N VAL A 301 30.07 -27.45 -9.52
CA VAL A 301 28.74 -27.02 -10.05
C VAL A 301 27.77 -27.23 -8.86
N PHE A 302 26.87 -26.26 -8.58
CA PHE A 302 25.68 -26.32 -7.70
C PHE A 302 25.92 -26.61 -6.18
N SER A 303 25.18 -26.09 -5.20
CA SER A 303 23.77 -25.71 -5.14
C SER A 303 23.47 -24.80 -3.92
N SER A 304 22.49 -23.90 -4.10
CA SER A 304 21.44 -23.51 -3.15
C SER A 304 21.79 -22.76 -1.85
N SER A 305 21.34 -21.49 -1.79
CA SER A 305 20.19 -21.12 -0.94
C SER A 305 19.67 -19.69 -1.22
N ARG A 306 18.47 -19.63 -1.83
CA ARG A 306 17.33 -18.68 -1.68
C ARG A 306 17.69 -17.24 -1.25
N GLY A 307 17.52 -16.17 -2.04
CA GLY A 307 16.53 -15.88 -3.07
C GLY A 307 15.25 -15.30 -2.47
N PHE A 308 15.25 -14.02 -2.06
CA PHE A 308 14.04 -13.25 -1.78
C PHE A 308 13.65 -12.44 -3.01
N PHE A 309 12.38 -12.56 -3.38
CA PHE A 309 11.78 -12.14 -4.65
C PHE A 309 11.65 -10.62 -4.77
N VAL A 310 12.21 -10.09 -5.85
CA VAL A 310 11.76 -8.85 -6.50
C VAL A 310 10.57 -9.24 -7.37
N PHE A 311 9.37 -8.76 -7.07
CA PHE A 311 8.21 -8.96 -7.93
C PHE A 311 8.22 -7.94 -9.08
N ALA A 312 8.09 -8.46 -10.31
CA ALA A 312 7.75 -7.74 -11.53
C ALA A 312 6.54 -8.45 -12.19
N PRO A 313 5.78 -7.76 -13.05
CA PRO A 313 4.32 -7.91 -13.14
C PRO A 313 3.88 -9.10 -14.01
N ARG A 314 2.76 -9.73 -13.65
CA ARG A 314 2.02 -10.61 -14.57
C ARG A 314 0.76 -9.93 -15.06
N HIS A 315 0.75 -9.70 -16.37
CA HIS A 315 -0.46 -9.46 -17.16
C HIS A 315 -1.45 -10.63 -16.97
N HIS A 316 -2.70 -10.27 -16.70
CA HIS A 316 -3.84 -11.17 -16.76
C HIS A 316 -4.16 -11.44 -18.24
N VAL A 317 -4.12 -12.70 -18.65
CA VAL A 317 -4.75 -13.18 -19.89
C VAL A 317 -5.76 -14.25 -19.49
N GLU A 318 -6.99 -14.03 -19.91
CA GLU A 318 -8.14 -14.93 -19.82
C GLU A 318 -7.83 -16.33 -20.37
N GLN A 319 -8.42 -17.36 -19.76
CA GLN A 319 -8.99 -18.46 -20.53
C GLN A 319 -10.07 -19.20 -19.73
N LEU A 320 -11.24 -19.26 -20.35
CA LEU A 320 -12.34 -20.20 -20.08
C LEU A 320 -11.83 -21.64 -20.12
N ASP A 321 -12.34 -22.50 -19.24
CA ASP A 321 -12.86 -23.79 -19.68
C ASP A 321 -13.82 -24.42 -18.65
N SER A 322 -14.92 -24.94 -19.19
CA SER A 322 -15.93 -25.76 -18.49
C SER A 322 -15.40 -27.20 -18.31
N PRO A 323 -16.09 -28.02 -17.50
CA PRO A 323 -16.38 -29.36 -18.02
C PRO A 323 -17.80 -29.85 -17.76
N LEU A 324 -18.40 -30.38 -18.82
CA LEU A 324 -19.42 -31.44 -18.82
C LEU A 324 -18.70 -32.78 -18.69
N GLU A 325 -19.14 -33.67 -17.80
CA GLU A 325 -19.71 -34.99 -18.13
C GLU A 325 -19.93 -35.87 -16.87
N ASP A 326 -21.17 -36.35 -16.78
CA ASP A 326 -21.69 -37.65 -16.33
C ASP A 326 -20.91 -38.55 -15.35
N ALA A 327 -21.59 -38.95 -14.27
CA ALA A 327 -21.80 -40.37 -13.94
C ALA A 327 -22.83 -40.58 -12.81
N SER A 328 -23.84 -41.41 -13.13
CA SER A 328 -24.78 -42.16 -12.27
C SER A 328 -25.99 -41.45 -11.65
#